data_AF-A0A934AB81-F1
#
_entry.id   AF-A0A934AB81-F1
#
_cell.length_a   1.000
_cell.length_b   1.000
_cell.length_c   1.000
_cell.angle_alpha   90.00
_cell.angle_beta   90.00
_cell.angle_gamma   90.00
#
_symmetry.space_group_name_H-M   'P 1'
#
loop_
_entity.id
_entity.type
_entity.pdbx_description
1 polymer ?
#
loop_
_entity_poly.entity_id
_entity_poly.type
_entity_poly.pdbx_seq_one_letter_code
_entity_poly.pdbx_strand_id
1 'polypeptide(L)'
;MKNNYIGEIIISLALVGLLVFFVNPVDILMPQPLHPFMVPFLVVLFIFFTGLLWKESPGDEREQLHKLIASRFAYFASIAILIFGVILQSFKGEVDPFLILGICIALLAKIIGRIYGYMKY
;
A
#
# COMPACT_ATOMS: atom_id res chain seq x y z
N MET A 1 2.52 20.42 20.17
CA MET A 1 2.47 19.08 19.55
C MET A 1 2.68 19.28 18.06
N LYS A 2 3.84 18.89 17.54
CA LYS A 2 4.28 19.26 16.18
C LYS A 2 3.43 18.47 15.17
N ASN A 3 2.96 19.18 14.14
CA ASN A 3 1.90 18.78 13.21
C ASN A 3 2.34 17.67 12.23
N ASN A 4 2.75 16.50 12.75
CA ASN A 4 3.36 15.41 11.97
C ASN A 4 2.37 14.75 10.97
N TYR A 5 1.06 14.81 11.26
CA TYR A 5 0.01 14.27 10.40
C TYR A 5 -0.05 14.93 9.01
N ILE A 6 0.27 16.22 8.91
CA ILE A 6 0.29 16.91 7.61
C ILE A 6 1.43 16.35 6.73
N GLY A 7 2.57 16.03 7.32
CA GLY A 7 3.70 15.44 6.59
C GLY A 7 3.36 14.05 6.04
N GLU A 8 2.70 13.21 6.84
CA GLU A 8 2.24 11.88 6.42
C GLU A 8 1.23 11.96 5.28
N ILE A 9 0.25 12.87 5.37
CA ILE A 9 -0.75 13.08 4.31
C ILE A 9 -0.08 13.54 3.02
N ILE A 10 0.82 14.53 3.08
CA ILE A 10 1.53 15.05 1.90
C ILE A 10 2.35 13.95 1.22
N ILE A 11 3.09 13.16 1.99
CA ILE A 11 3.93 12.07 1.44
C ILE A 11 3.07 10.95 0.86
N SER A 12 1.97 10.59 1.53
CA SER A 12 1.02 9.59 1.02
C SER A 12 0.40 10.04 -0.31
N LEU A 13 0.00 11.31 -0.39
CA LEU A 13 -0.62 11.87 -1.59
C LEU A 13 0.39 12.01 -2.73
N ALA A 14 1.65 12.35 -2.43
CA ALA A 14 2.75 12.33 -3.39
C ALA A 14 3.03 10.90 -3.92
N LEU A 15 3.00 9.88 -3.05
CA LEU A 15 3.18 8.49 -3.44
C LEU A 15 2.04 8.00 -4.34
N VAL A 16 0.79 8.29 -3.98
CA VAL A 16 -0.38 7.97 -4.81
C VAL A 16 -0.29 8.69 -6.16
N GLY A 17 0.04 9.99 -6.16
CA GLY A 17 0.24 10.75 -7.40
C GLY A 17 1.29 10.10 -8.29
N LEU A 18 2.46 9.77 -7.74
CA LEU A 18 3.54 9.08 -8.45
C LEU A 18 3.08 7.73 -9.03
N LEU A 19 2.36 6.91 -8.27
CA LEU A 19 1.82 5.64 -8.76
C LEU A 19 0.82 5.83 -9.91
N VAL A 20 -0.03 6.87 -9.85
CA VAL A 20 -0.93 7.22 -10.96
C VAL A 20 -0.15 7.62 -12.21
N PHE A 21 0.97 8.34 -12.07
CA PHE A 21 1.87 8.62 -13.20
C PHE A 21 2.43 7.33 -13.83
N PHE A 22 2.77 6.32 -13.03
CA PHE A 22 3.25 5.01 -13.50
C PHE A 22 2.18 4.20 -14.26
N VAL A 23 0.89 4.38 -13.95
CA VAL A 23 -0.21 3.72 -14.67
C VAL A 23 -0.38 4.31 -16.09
N ASN A 24 0.22 5.48 -16.36
CA ASN A 24 0.18 6.18 -17.65
C ASN A 24 -1.21 6.17 -18.32
N PRO A 25 -2.26 6.71 -17.65
CA PRO A 25 -3.63 6.58 -18.13
C PRO A 25 -3.94 7.36 -19.44
N VAL A 26 -3.00 8.14 -19.98
CA VAL A 26 -3.27 9.02 -21.13
C VAL A 26 -2.16 9.07 -22.18
N ASP A 27 -1.06 8.31 -22.08
CA ASP A 27 0.14 8.36 -22.95
C ASP A 27 0.80 9.75 -23.16
N ILE A 28 0.19 10.82 -22.64
CA ILE A 28 0.64 12.22 -22.71
C ILE A 28 1.70 12.50 -21.65
N LEU A 29 1.66 11.78 -20.52
CA LEU A 29 2.45 12.12 -19.34
C LEU A 29 3.86 11.53 -19.35
N MET A 30 4.12 10.47 -20.12
CA MET A 30 5.40 9.77 -20.02
C MET A 30 5.86 9.10 -21.33
N PRO A 31 6.82 9.70 -22.06
CA PRO A 31 7.58 9.00 -23.09
C PRO A 31 8.33 7.80 -22.49
N GLN A 32 8.34 6.66 -23.19
CA GLN A 32 8.96 5.40 -22.77
C GLN A 32 10.38 5.47 -22.13
N PRO A 33 11.31 6.38 -22.53
CA PRO A 33 12.62 6.43 -21.89
C PRO A 33 12.63 6.92 -20.43
N LEU A 34 11.57 7.61 -19.95
CA LEU A 34 11.56 8.14 -18.58
C LEU A 34 11.22 7.08 -17.52
N HIS A 35 10.60 5.97 -17.91
CA HIS A 35 10.05 4.95 -17.01
C HIS A 35 11.10 4.35 -16.04
N PRO A 36 12.28 3.91 -16.51
CA PRO A 36 13.32 3.40 -15.62
C PRO A 36 13.94 4.47 -14.70
N PHE A 37 13.94 5.75 -15.09
CA PHE A 37 14.50 6.84 -14.27
C PHE A 37 13.62 7.21 -13.07
N MET A 38 12.33 6.89 -13.10
CA MET A 38 11.42 7.20 -11.98
C MET A 38 11.39 6.13 -10.89
N VAL A 39 11.88 4.91 -11.18
CA VAL A 39 11.89 3.80 -10.21
C VAL A 39 12.68 4.14 -8.93
N PRO A 40 13.90 4.73 -9.00
CA PRO A 40 14.62 5.13 -7.80
C PRO A 40 13.84 6.13 -6.94
N PHE A 41 13.11 7.06 -7.57
CA PHE A 41 12.31 8.05 -6.86
C PHE A 41 11.14 7.40 -6.10
N LEU A 42 10.48 6.42 -6.73
CA LEU A 42 9.44 5.61 -6.08
C LEU A 42 9.99 4.89 -4.84
N VAL A 43 11.16 4.25 -4.96
CA VAL A 43 11.81 3.54 -3.85
C VAL A 43 12.13 4.48 -2.70
N VAL A 44 12.75 5.63 -3.00
CA VAL A 44 13.10 6.63 -1.97
C VAL A 44 11.85 7.13 -1.25
N LEU A 45 10.81 7.49 -1.99
CA LEU A 45 9.58 8.02 -1.40
C LEU A 45 8.83 6.96 -0.57
N PHE A 46 8.88 5.70 -0.99
CA PHE A 46 8.35 4.57 -0.21
C PHE A 46 9.14 4.34 1.10
N ILE A 47 10.46 4.48 1.09
CA ILE A 47 11.28 4.40 2.32
C ILE A 47 10.91 5.52 3.29
N PHE A 48 10.75 6.76 2.80
CA PHE A 48 10.30 7.86 3.64
C PHE A 48 8.91 7.61 4.23
N PHE A 49 7.98 7.11 3.43
CA PHE A 49 6.63 6.76 3.88
C PHE A 49 6.65 5.70 4.99
N THR A 50 7.38 4.59 4.78
CA THR A 50 7.47 3.52 5.79
C THR A 50 8.17 3.98 7.08
N GLY A 51 9.17 4.86 6.98
CA GLY A 51 9.82 5.48 8.14
C GLY A 51 8.91 6.39 8.96
N LEU A 52 7.87 6.97 8.36
CA LEU A 52 6.85 7.72 9.09
C LEU A 52 5.83 6.81 9.77
N LEU A 53 5.41 5.74 9.08
CA LEU A 53 4.51 4.73 9.65
C LEU A 53 5.06 4.13 10.96
N TRP A 54 6.38 3.92 11.04
CA TRP A 54 7.04 3.38 12.23
C TRP A 54 6.99 4.31 13.46
N LYS A 55 6.77 5.61 13.26
CA LYS A 55 6.74 6.60 14.36
C LYS A 55 5.35 6.74 15.00
N GLU A 56 4.39 5.93 14.59
CA GLU A 56 3.02 6.01 15.07
C GLU A 56 2.95 5.64 16.58
N SER A 57 2.65 6.63 17.42
CA SER A 57 2.53 6.46 18.87
C SER A 57 1.19 5.81 19.23
N PRO A 58 1.11 4.99 20.29
CA PRO A 58 -0.17 4.54 20.84
C PRO A 58 -1.00 5.77 21.24
N GLY A 59 -2.11 5.97 20.53
CA GLY A 59 -3.07 7.05 20.76
C GLY A 59 -4.16 6.61 21.74
N ASP A 60 -5.08 7.53 22.03
CA ASP A 60 -6.29 7.28 22.82
C ASP A 60 -7.12 6.10 22.23
N GLU A 61 -7.93 5.44 23.05
CA GLU A 61 -8.75 4.27 22.64
C GLU A 61 -9.63 4.58 21.41
N ARG A 62 -10.13 5.81 21.33
CA ARG A 62 -10.90 6.31 20.17
C ARG A 62 -10.06 6.37 18.90
N GLU A 63 -8.83 6.87 19.00
CA GLU A 63 -7.89 6.95 17.89
C GLU A 63 -7.48 5.54 17.43
N GLN A 64 -7.27 4.62 18.36
CA GLN A 64 -6.98 3.21 18.07
C GLN A 64 -8.12 2.53 17.30
N LEU A 65 -9.39 2.81 17.66
CA LEU A 65 -10.55 2.29 16.94
C LEU A 65 -10.58 2.78 15.49
N HIS A 66 -10.35 4.09 15.26
CA HIS A 66 -10.31 4.65 13.90
C HIS A 66 -9.18 4.04 13.06
N LYS A 67 -7.99 3.87 13.64
CA LYS A 67 -6.86 3.20 12.97
C LYS A 67 -7.16 1.74 12.63
N LEU A 68 -7.85 1.03 13.51
CA LEU A 68 -8.24 -0.36 13.28
C LEU A 68 -9.28 -0.47 12.16
N ILE A 69 -10.26 0.44 12.10
CA ILE A 69 -11.24 0.50 11.01
C ILE A 69 -10.52 0.80 9.69
N ALA A 70 -9.67 1.83 9.66
CA ALA A 70 -8.87 2.19 8.48
C ALA A 70 -8.00 1.02 7.98
N SER A 71 -7.32 0.33 8.90
CA SER A 71 -6.49 -0.84 8.58
C SER A 71 -7.30 -1.99 7.97
N ARG A 72 -8.55 -2.20 8.43
CA ARG A 72 -9.45 -3.21 7.85
C ARG A 72 -9.88 -2.84 6.43
N PHE A 73 -10.23 -1.58 6.19
CA PHE A 73 -10.56 -1.10 4.85
C PHE A 73 -9.38 -1.19 3.90
N ALA A 74 -8.19 -0.76 4.33
CA ALA A 74 -6.97 -0.86 3.53
C ALA A 74 -6.66 -2.32 3.16
N TYR A 75 -6.75 -3.25 4.12
CA TYR A 75 -6.55 -4.68 3.86
C TYR A 75 -7.56 -5.23 2.85
N PHE A 76 -8.85 -4.91 3.02
CA PHE A 76 -9.90 -5.38 2.13
C PHE A 76 -9.73 -4.83 0.71
N ALA A 77 -9.50 -3.52 0.57
CA ALA A 77 -9.28 -2.87 -0.72
C ALA A 77 -8.07 -3.48 -1.45
N SER A 78 -6.95 -3.69 -0.75
CA SER A 78 -5.74 -4.29 -1.32
C SER A 78 -5.95 -5.73 -1.78
N ILE A 79 -6.65 -6.57 -1.02
CA ILE A 79 -6.94 -7.93 -1.45
C ILE A 79 -7.95 -7.95 -2.61
N ALA A 80 -8.97 -7.10 -2.56
CA ALA A 80 -9.96 -7.02 -3.62
C ALA A 80 -9.32 -6.65 -4.97
N ILE A 81 -8.41 -5.66 -4.99
CA ILE A 81 -7.73 -5.26 -6.24
C ILE A 81 -6.78 -6.34 -6.74
N LEU A 82 -6.06 -7.05 -5.86
CA LEU A 82 -5.18 -8.16 -6.26
C LEU A 82 -5.99 -9.32 -6.86
N ILE A 83 -7.11 -9.70 -6.22
CA ILE A 83 -8.02 -10.73 -6.75
C ILE A 83 -8.58 -10.31 -8.10
N PHE A 84 -9.00 -9.05 -8.24
CA PHE A 84 -9.49 -8.52 -9.51
C PHE A 84 -8.42 -8.57 -10.60
N GLY A 85 -7.16 -8.25 -10.26
CA GLY A 85 -6.01 -8.41 -11.14
C GLY A 85 -5.80 -9.86 -11.62
N VAL A 86 -5.87 -10.83 -10.70
CA VAL A 86 -5.79 -12.27 -11.05
C VAL A 86 -6.93 -12.69 -11.98
N ILE A 87 -8.16 -12.25 -11.71
CA ILE A 87 -9.31 -12.56 -12.57
C ILE A 87 -9.07 -12.03 -13.99
N LEU A 88 -8.69 -10.76 -14.13
CA LEU A 88 -8.43 -10.15 -15.44
C LEU A 88 -7.26 -10.81 -16.19
N GLN A 89 -6.19 -11.17 -15.48
CA GLN A 89 -5.03 -11.84 -16.10
C GLN A 89 -5.31 -13.30 -16.44
N SER A 90 -6.16 -13.99 -15.68
CA SER A 90 -6.58 -15.37 -15.96
C SER A 90 -7.26 -15.49 -17.33
N PHE A 91 -8.06 -14.50 -17.73
CA PHE A 91 -8.65 -14.46 -19.08
C PHE A 91 -7.62 -14.29 -20.20
N LYS A 92 -6.42 -13.76 -19.89
CA LYS A 92 -5.32 -13.60 -20.86
C LYS A 92 -4.40 -14.82 -20.92
N GLY A 93 -4.59 -15.81 -20.05
CA GLY A 93 -3.79 -17.04 -19.99
C GLY A 93 -2.40 -16.88 -19.34
N GLU A 94 -2.04 -15.66 -18.92
CA GLU A 94 -0.75 -15.35 -18.29
C GLU A 94 -1.03 -14.66 -16.95
N VAL A 95 -0.97 -15.42 -15.86
CA VAL A 95 -1.11 -14.88 -14.50
C VAL A 95 0.27 -14.59 -13.93
N ASP A 96 0.51 -13.33 -13.58
CA ASP A 96 1.74 -12.90 -12.92
C ASP A 96 1.89 -13.60 -11.56
N PRO A 97 2.97 -14.38 -11.34
CA PRO A 97 3.24 -15.01 -10.05
C PRO A 97 3.26 -14.02 -8.87
N PHE A 98 3.66 -12.77 -9.10
CA PHE A 98 3.72 -11.75 -8.05
C PHE A 98 2.33 -11.36 -7.52
N LEU A 99 1.27 -11.43 -8.33
CA LEU A 99 -0.10 -11.21 -7.85
C LEU A 99 -0.52 -12.31 -6.86
N ILE A 100 -0.23 -13.57 -7.19
CA ILE A 100 -0.54 -14.72 -6.34
C ILE A 100 0.27 -14.64 -5.04
N LEU A 101 1.57 -14.40 -5.15
CA LEU A 101 2.45 -14.23 -3.98
C LEU A 101 1.99 -13.07 -3.09
N GLY A 102 1.56 -11.95 -3.68
CA GLY A 102 1.02 -10.79 -2.96
C GLY A 102 -0.21 -11.15 -2.11
N ILE A 103 -1.15 -11.92 -2.68
CA ILE A 103 -2.33 -12.40 -1.95
C ILE A 103 -1.92 -13.35 -0.81
N CYS A 104 -1.04 -14.31 -1.09
CA CYS A 104 -0.54 -15.25 -0.08
C CYS A 104 0.12 -14.54 1.10
N ILE A 105 1.02 -13.58 0.82
CA ILE A 105 1.73 -12.81 1.85
C ILE A 105 0.74 -11.97 2.66
N ALA A 106 -0.23 -11.32 2.02
CA ALA A 106 -1.24 -10.52 2.72
C ALA A 106 -2.08 -11.39 3.69
N LEU A 107 -2.53 -12.56 3.23
CA LEU A 107 -3.30 -13.51 4.06
C LEU A 107 -2.46 -14.03 5.24
N LEU A 108 -1.22 -14.44 5.00
CA LEU A 108 -0.31 -14.90 6.05
C LEU A 108 -0.06 -13.80 7.09
N ALA A 109 0.24 -12.57 6.64
CA ALA A 109 0.44 -11.44 7.53
C ALA A 109 -0.79 -11.18 8.42
N LYS A 110 -2.00 -11.30 7.86
CA LYS A 110 -3.25 -11.16 8.63
C LYS A 110 -3.44 -12.25 9.67
N ILE A 111 -3.16 -13.50 9.30
CA ILE A 111 -3.26 -14.65 10.20
C ILE A 111 -2.26 -14.50 11.36
N ILE A 112 -0.99 -14.21 11.06
CA ILE A 112 0.06 -14.02 12.05
C ILE A 112 -0.29 -12.86 12.99
N GLY A 113 -0.70 -11.72 12.44
CA GLY A 113 -1.11 -10.57 13.25
C GLY A 113 -2.31 -10.86 14.15
N ARG A 114 -3.28 -11.66 13.67
CA ARG A 114 -4.43 -12.07 14.48
C ARG A 114 -4.04 -13.02 15.60
N ILE A 115 -3.17 -14.00 15.33
CA ILE A 115 -2.65 -14.93 16.34
C ILE A 115 -1.88 -14.16 17.41
N TYR A 116 -0.99 -13.26 17.01
CA TYR A 116 -0.25 -12.40 17.95
C TYR A 116 -1.19 -11.58 18.84
N GLY A 117 -2.25 -11.02 18.26
CA GLY A 117 -3.29 -10.30 19.00
C GLY A 117 -3.98 -11.16 20.08
N TYR A 118 -4.34 -12.41 19.76
CA TYR A 118 -4.96 -13.34 20.72
C TYR A 118 -3.98 -13.90 21.76
N MET A 119 -2.68 -13.97 21.45
CA MET A 119 -1.70 -14.48 22.41
C MET A 119 -1.31 -13.42 23.45
N LYS A 120 -1.46 -12.14 23.11
CA LYS A 120 -1.03 -11.02 23.95
C LYS A 120 -2.14 -10.45 24.85
N TYR A 121 -3.40 -10.75 24.56
CA TYR A 121 -4.60 -10.32 25.29
C TYR A 121 -5.57 -11.49 25.44
#